data_AF-A0A1Q7LST1-F1
#
_entry.id   AF-A0A1Q7LST1-F1
#
_cell.length_a   1.000
_cell.length_b   1.000
_cell.length_c   1.000
_cell.angle_alpha   90.00
_cell.angle_beta   90.00
_cell.angle_gamma   90.00
#
_symmetry.space_group_name_H-M   'P 1'
#
loop_
_entity.id
_entity.type
_entity.pdbx_description
1 polymer ?
#
loop_
_entity_poly.entity_id
_entity_poly.type
_entity_poly.pdbx_seq_one_letter_code
_entity_poly.pdbx_strand_id
1 'polypeptide(L)'
;MNFSKLLFRSWFYFRTGYNTYIAFFIGFASNVIVIYKLGISENKFLGPYFQSLTLFAILALAVLIPVSISAGLYHMKRTGAYAADASVSTESNPYIYKVLPGKEQEVFLPLWMMTVRGLARLLEQEKTMTADEKQELEDTLNKAKSLLQGQFVGHPRRRMIEKTV
;
A
#
# COMPACT_ATOMS: atom_id res chain seq x y z
N MET A 1 13.04 3.81 -25.93
CA MET A 1 12.53 3.39 -24.60
C MET A 1 13.47 3.91 -23.54
N ASN A 2 12.99 4.59 -22.49
CA ASN A 2 13.87 5.11 -21.43
C ASN A 2 14.49 3.90 -20.69
N PHE A 3 15.77 3.64 -20.93
CA PHE A 3 16.50 2.46 -20.43
C PHE A 3 16.47 2.36 -18.91
N SER A 4 16.56 3.51 -18.21
CA SER A 4 16.40 3.59 -16.76
C SER A 4 15.02 3.05 -16.30
N LYS A 5 13.93 3.43 -16.99
CA LYS A 5 12.59 2.90 -16.68
C LYS A 5 12.48 1.39 -16.90
N LEU A 6 13.17 0.81 -17.90
CA LEU A 6 13.18 -0.63 -18.10
C LEU A 6 13.93 -1.32 -16.95
N LEU A 7 15.11 -0.81 -16.60
CA LEU A 7 15.95 -1.36 -15.55
C LEU A 7 15.23 -1.36 -14.19
N PHE A 8 14.63 -0.23 -13.79
CA PHE A 8 13.91 -0.14 -12.52
C PHE A 8 12.69 -1.07 -12.46
N ARG A 9 11.99 -1.27 -13.58
CA ARG A 9 10.84 -2.19 -13.64
C ARG A 9 11.28 -3.64 -13.61
N SER A 10 12.29 -4.02 -14.38
CA SER A 10 12.86 -5.36 -14.36
C SER A 10 13.40 -5.72 -12.98
N TRP A 11 14.06 -4.77 -12.31
CA TRP A 11 14.52 -4.94 -10.94
C TRP A 11 13.38 -5.12 -9.95
N PHE A 12 12.31 -4.32 -10.06
CA PHE A 12 11.11 -4.49 -9.24
C PHE A 12 10.47 -5.87 -9.44
N TYR A 13 10.36 -6.36 -10.69
CA TYR A 13 9.80 -7.69 -10.98
C TYR A 13 10.67 -8.82 -10.47
N PHE A 14 11.98 -8.72 -10.67
CA PHE A 14 12.90 -9.69 -10.13
C PHE A 14 12.76 -9.80 -8.61
N ARG A 15 12.80 -8.67 -7.89
CA ARG A 15 12.69 -8.65 -6.43
C ARG A 15 11.36 -9.23 -5.95
N THR A 16 10.27 -8.87 -6.62
CA THR A 16 8.92 -9.36 -6.28
C THR A 16 8.80 -10.86 -6.54
N GLY A 17 9.24 -11.34 -7.70
CA GLY A 17 9.16 -12.75 -8.08
C GLY A 17 10.06 -13.63 -7.22
N TYR A 18 11.29 -13.16 -6.97
CA TYR A 18 12.20 -13.83 -6.07
C TYR A 18 11.63 -13.93 -4.66
N ASN A 19 11.19 -12.81 -4.05
CA ASN A 19 10.69 -12.81 -2.67
C ASN A 19 9.42 -13.66 -2.51
N THR A 20 8.51 -13.61 -3.49
CA THR A 20 7.22 -14.28 -3.38
C THR A 20 7.30 -15.77 -3.67
N TYR A 21 8.07 -16.18 -4.69
CA TYR A 21 8.04 -17.56 -5.19
C TYR A 21 9.30 -18.36 -4.94
N ILE A 22 10.45 -17.72 -4.74
CA ILE A 22 11.73 -18.45 -4.65
C ILE A 22 12.24 -18.40 -3.22
N ALA A 23 12.36 -17.20 -2.64
CA ALA A 23 12.86 -16.98 -1.30
C ALA A 23 12.06 -17.73 -0.24
N PHE A 24 10.72 -17.78 -0.40
CA PHE A 24 9.86 -18.53 0.51
C PHE A 24 10.23 -20.02 0.53
N PHE A 25 10.25 -20.73 -0.60
CA PHE A 25 10.53 -22.18 -0.60
C PHE A 25 11.97 -22.49 -0.22
N ILE A 26 12.95 -21.71 -0.69
CA ILE A 26 14.36 -21.91 -0.34
C ILE A 26 14.55 -21.67 1.16
N GLY A 27 14.04 -20.54 1.68
CA GLY A 27 14.14 -20.19 3.10
C GLY A 27 13.39 -21.19 3.97
N PHE A 28 12.21 -21.63 3.56
CA PHE A 28 11.43 -22.63 4.26
C PHE A 28 12.14 -23.99 4.31
N ALA A 29 12.56 -24.52 3.16
CA ALA A 29 13.27 -25.80 3.10
C ALA A 29 14.58 -25.76 3.90
N SER A 30 15.34 -24.68 3.78
CA SER A 30 16.57 -24.48 4.56
C SER A 30 16.29 -24.47 6.06
N ASN A 31 15.30 -23.69 6.51
CA ASN A 31 14.94 -23.64 7.94
C ASN A 31 14.45 -25.00 8.46
N VAL A 32 13.64 -25.74 7.70
CA VAL A 32 13.20 -27.09 8.10
C VAL A 32 14.41 -28.03 8.26
N ILE A 33 15.37 -27.99 7.33
CA ILE A 33 16.60 -28.79 7.41
C ILE A 33 17.43 -28.40 8.63
N VAL A 34 17.65 -27.10 8.86
CA VAL A 34 18.48 -26.59 9.97
C VAL A 34 17.85 -26.93 11.31
N ILE A 35 16.55 -26.68 11.49
CA ILE A 35 15.82 -27.01 12.73
C ILE A 35 15.88 -28.51 12.98
N TYR A 36 15.68 -29.35 11.95
CA TYR A 36 15.78 -30.79 12.10
C TYR A 36 17.18 -31.23 12.51
N LYS A 37 18.21 -30.81 11.77
CA LYS A 37 19.59 -31.26 12.00
C LYS A 37 20.12 -30.83 13.36
N LEU A 38 19.95 -29.56 13.70
CA LEU A 38 20.51 -28.99 14.93
C LEU A 38 19.60 -29.19 16.15
N GLY A 39 18.29 -29.07 15.97
CA GLY A 39 17.32 -29.06 17.07
C GLY A 39 16.72 -30.41 17.40
N ILE A 40 16.62 -31.32 16.42
CA ILE A 40 15.90 -32.60 16.57
C ILE A 40 16.85 -33.79 16.52
N SER A 41 17.64 -33.96 15.46
CA SER A 41 18.40 -35.20 15.26
C SER A 41 19.49 -35.44 16.31
N GLU A 42 20.05 -34.37 16.87
CA GLU A 42 21.08 -34.46 17.92
C GLU A 42 20.47 -34.41 19.34
N ASN A 43 19.15 -34.21 19.46
CA ASN A 43 18.46 -34.08 20.74
C ASN A 43 18.09 -35.46 21.31
N LYS A 44 18.54 -35.73 22.54
CA LYS A 44 18.31 -37.02 23.23
C LYS A 44 16.83 -37.36 23.46
N PHE A 45 15.95 -36.34 23.54
CA PHE A 45 14.51 -36.53 23.77
C PHE A 45 13.71 -36.59 22.48
N LEU A 46 14.03 -35.74 21.49
CA LEU A 46 13.23 -35.62 20.26
C LEU A 46 13.75 -36.53 19.12
N GLY A 47 15.05 -36.77 19.06
CA GLY A 47 15.70 -37.61 18.04
C GLY A 47 15.12 -39.03 17.92
N PRO A 48 14.78 -39.73 19.02
CA PRO A 48 14.19 -41.06 18.93
C PRO A 48 12.84 -41.12 18.20
N TYR A 49 12.04 -40.04 18.26
CA TYR A 49 10.71 -39.96 17.66
C TYR A 49 10.73 -39.49 16.20
N PHE A 50 11.74 -38.70 15.81
CA PHE A 50 11.86 -38.11 14.49
C PHE A 50 13.19 -38.52 13.85
N GLN A 51 13.22 -39.78 13.38
CA GLN A 51 14.42 -40.40 12.83
C GLN A 51 14.68 -40.05 11.35
N SER A 52 13.69 -39.46 10.67
CA SER A 52 13.78 -39.07 9.27
C SER A 52 13.39 -37.61 9.07
N LEU A 53 14.21 -36.89 8.30
CA LEU A 53 13.95 -35.52 7.88
C LEU A 53 12.62 -35.43 7.11
N THR A 54 12.31 -36.42 6.28
CA THR A 54 11.08 -36.42 5.47
C THR A 54 9.84 -36.50 6.35
N LEU A 55 9.84 -37.37 7.36
CA LEU A 55 8.72 -37.51 8.30
C LEU A 55 8.53 -36.25 9.13
N PHE A 56 9.64 -35.68 9.63
CA PHE A 56 9.61 -34.40 10.33
C PHE A 56 9.06 -33.28 9.44
N ALA A 57 9.51 -33.17 8.19
CA ALA A 57 9.06 -32.13 7.26
C ALA A 57 7.56 -32.22 6.96
N ILE A 58 7.02 -33.43 6.76
CA ILE A 58 5.58 -33.63 6.51
C ILE A 58 4.76 -33.18 7.74
N LEU A 59 5.18 -33.55 8.95
CA LEU A 59 4.48 -33.15 10.18
C LEU A 59 4.62 -31.66 10.47
N ALA A 60 5.80 -31.08 10.24
CA ALA A 60 6.03 -29.65 10.36
C ALA A 60 5.12 -28.87 9.39
N LEU A 61 5.00 -29.31 8.13
CA LEU A 61 4.07 -28.72 7.17
C LEU A 61 2.61 -28.82 7.64
N ALA A 62 2.20 -29.97 8.18
CA ALA A 62 0.84 -30.17 8.67
C ALA A 62 0.45 -29.20 9.82
N VAL A 63 1.43 -28.72 10.61
CA VAL A 63 1.20 -27.75 11.70
C VAL A 63 1.42 -26.31 11.24
N LEU A 64 2.51 -26.05 10.51
CA LEU A 64 2.90 -24.70 10.09
C LEU A 64 1.88 -24.08 9.14
N ILE A 65 1.29 -24.87 8.24
CA ILE A 65 0.30 -24.37 7.28
C ILE A 65 -0.93 -23.82 8.01
N PRO A 66 -1.65 -24.57 8.87
CA PRO A 66 -2.78 -24.05 9.63
C PRO A 66 -2.45 -22.83 10.52
N VAL A 67 -1.29 -22.86 11.20
CA VAL A 67 -0.86 -21.76 12.08
C VAL A 67 -0.62 -20.48 11.27
N SER A 68 0.09 -20.58 10.14
CA SER A 68 0.38 -19.43 9.27
C SER A 68 -0.89 -18.86 8.66
N ILE A 69 -1.82 -19.72 8.24
CA ILE A 69 -3.15 -19.29 7.76
C ILE A 69 -3.88 -18.50 8.86
N SER A 70 -3.90 -19.03 10.09
CA SER A 70 -4.58 -18.40 11.22
C SER A 70 -3.95 -17.06 11.60
N ALA A 71 -2.62 -16.98 11.63
CA ALA A 71 -1.88 -15.76 11.90
C ALA A 71 -2.16 -14.68 10.84
N GLY A 72 -2.16 -15.07 9.55
CA GLY A 72 -2.51 -14.16 8.45
C GLY A 72 -3.94 -13.63 8.58
N LEU A 73 -4.90 -14.50 8.89
CA LEU A 73 -6.28 -14.09 9.12
C LEU A 73 -6.42 -13.11 10.29
N TYR A 74 -5.69 -13.35 11.37
CA TYR A 74 -5.67 -12.47 12.54
C TYR A 74 -5.09 -11.09 12.18
N HIS A 75 -3.95 -11.07 11.50
CA HIS A 75 -3.30 -9.85 11.04
C HIS A 75 -4.22 -9.00 10.15
N MET A 76 -4.93 -9.64 9.22
CA MET A 76 -5.86 -8.94 8.31
C MET A 76 -7.11 -8.41 8.99
N LYS A 77 -7.73 -9.19 9.89
CA LYS A 77 -9.09 -8.89 10.37
C LYS A 77 -9.15 -8.30 11.78
N ARG A 78 -8.16 -8.61 12.60
CA ARG A 78 -8.20 -8.34 14.05
C ARG A 78 -7.07 -7.45 14.52
N THR A 79 -6.14 -7.11 13.64
CA THR A 79 -5.07 -6.16 13.94
C THR A 79 -5.22 -4.91 13.08
N GLY A 80 -4.81 -3.76 13.63
CA GLY A 80 -4.73 -2.51 12.87
C GLY A 80 -3.63 -2.49 11.81
N ALA A 81 -2.80 -3.54 11.72
CA ALA A 81 -1.64 -3.55 10.84
C ALA A 81 -2.03 -3.59 9.35
N TYR A 82 -3.12 -4.29 8.99
CA TYR A 82 -3.63 -4.26 7.62
C TYR A 82 -4.11 -2.86 7.19
N ALA A 83 -4.73 -2.09 8.10
CA ALA A 83 -5.14 -0.71 7.81
C ALA A 83 -3.92 0.20 7.60
N ALA A 84 -2.82 -0.04 8.33
CA ALA A 84 -1.56 0.68 8.17
C ALA A 84 -0.87 0.35 6.84
N ASP A 85 -0.86 -0.92 6.43
CA ASP A 85 -0.31 -1.31 5.12
C ASP A 85 -1.13 -0.70 3.98
N ALA A 86 -2.46 -0.73 4.11
CA ALA A 86 -3.36 -0.14 3.15
C ALA A 86 -3.18 1.37 3.01
N SER A 87 -2.98 2.10 4.12
CA SER A 87 -2.75 3.55 4.09
C SER A 87 -1.40 3.88 3.45
N VAL A 88 -0.32 3.20 3.89
CA VAL A 88 1.04 3.44 3.36
C VAL A 88 1.10 3.14 1.87
N SER A 89 0.49 2.05 1.42
CA SER A 89 0.41 1.72 0.00
C SER A 89 -0.41 2.73 -0.81
N THR A 90 -1.45 3.32 -0.22
CA THR A 90 -2.29 4.32 -0.87
C THR A 90 -1.48 5.62 -1.03
N GLU A 91 -0.78 6.05 0.01
CA GLU A 91 0.02 7.28 0.00
C GLU A 91 1.28 7.19 -0.86
N SER A 92 1.99 6.06 -0.80
CA SER A 92 3.23 5.90 -1.55
C SER A 92 3.02 5.79 -3.06
N ASN A 93 1.76 5.73 -3.50
CA ASN A 93 1.40 5.61 -4.90
C ASN A 93 1.53 7.01 -5.56
N PRO A 94 2.54 7.25 -6.42
CA PRO A 94 2.85 8.56 -7.00
C PRO A 94 1.81 9.03 -8.02
N TYR A 95 0.71 8.30 -8.11
CA TYR A 95 -0.45 8.52 -8.96
C TYR A 95 -1.70 8.88 -8.16
N ILE A 96 -1.63 9.08 -6.85
CA ILE A 96 -2.78 9.59 -6.09
C ILE A 96 -2.86 11.10 -6.22
N TYR A 97 -3.79 11.49 -7.08
CA TYR A 97 -4.24 12.85 -7.32
C TYR A 97 -5.69 13.02 -6.89
N LYS A 98 -6.17 12.12 -6.03
CA LYS A 98 -7.56 11.92 -5.65
C LYS A 98 -7.72 12.09 -4.16
N VAL A 99 -8.90 12.52 -3.75
CA VAL A 99 -9.24 12.65 -2.34
C VAL A 99 -9.29 11.27 -1.67
N LEU A 100 -8.70 11.16 -0.48
CA LEU A 100 -8.70 9.91 0.28
C LEU A 100 -10.12 9.64 0.81
N PRO A 101 -10.66 8.42 0.69
CA PRO A 101 -12.01 8.15 1.15
C PRO A 101 -12.14 8.25 2.67
N GLY A 102 -13.38 8.38 3.14
CA GLY A 102 -13.69 8.68 4.53
C GLY A 102 -13.73 10.18 4.74
N LYS A 103 -13.14 10.66 5.83
CA LYS A 103 -13.24 12.06 6.24
C LYS A 103 -12.90 13.10 5.15
N GLU A 104 -11.90 12.83 4.29
CA GLU A 104 -11.48 13.82 3.31
C GLU A 104 -12.57 14.05 2.26
N GLN A 105 -13.28 13.00 1.91
CA GLN A 105 -14.37 13.05 0.96
C GLN A 105 -15.69 13.46 1.63
N GLU A 106 -15.98 12.89 2.80
CA GLU A 106 -17.28 13.01 3.48
C GLU A 106 -17.46 14.36 4.19
N VAL A 107 -16.37 15.01 4.61
CA VAL A 107 -16.45 16.13 5.55
C VAL A 107 -15.63 17.33 5.15
N PHE A 108 -14.39 17.13 4.73
CA PHE A 108 -13.46 18.27 4.61
C PHE A 108 -13.56 19.01 3.32
N LEU A 109 -13.47 18.28 2.22
CA LEU A 109 -13.51 18.92 0.94
C LEU A 109 -14.89 19.58 0.64
N PRO A 110 -16.07 19.15 1.17
CA PRO A 110 -17.32 19.88 1.03
C PRO A 110 -17.34 21.17 1.84
N LEU A 111 -16.79 21.15 3.06
CA LEU A 111 -16.72 22.30 3.94
C LEU A 111 -15.86 23.42 3.33
N TRP A 112 -14.73 23.08 2.72
CA TRP A 112 -13.87 24.04 2.03
C TRP A 112 -14.58 24.71 0.85
N MET A 113 -15.34 23.93 0.09
CA MET A 113 -16.12 24.49 -1.01
C MET A 113 -17.21 25.45 -0.52
N MET A 114 -17.82 25.22 0.63
CA MET A 114 -18.83 26.13 1.18
C MET A 114 -18.23 27.47 1.60
N THR A 115 -17.06 27.44 2.24
CA THR A 115 -16.38 28.64 2.77
C THR A 115 -15.95 29.58 1.66
N VAL A 116 -15.29 29.04 0.63
CA VAL A 116 -14.80 29.83 -0.50
C VAL A 116 -15.96 30.52 -1.23
N ARG A 117 -17.12 29.86 -1.34
CA ARG A 117 -18.33 30.47 -1.89
C ARG A 117 -18.87 31.62 -1.05
N GLY A 118 -18.74 31.57 0.27
CA GLY A 118 -19.16 32.63 1.17
C GLY A 118 -18.35 33.92 0.98
N LEU A 119 -17.02 33.79 0.86
CA LEU A 119 -16.12 34.92 0.67
C LEU A 119 -16.25 35.56 -0.71
N ALA A 120 -16.39 34.73 -1.75
CA ALA A 120 -16.62 35.22 -3.10
C ALA A 120 -17.83 36.16 -3.14
N ARG A 121 -18.91 35.83 -2.41
CA ARG A 121 -20.10 36.68 -2.31
C ARG A 121 -19.83 38.04 -1.66
N LEU A 122 -18.92 38.15 -0.70
CA LEU A 122 -18.57 39.43 -0.05
C LEU A 122 -17.71 40.32 -0.95
N LEU A 123 -16.77 39.72 -1.69
CA LEU A 123 -15.91 40.45 -2.63
C LEU A 123 -16.69 40.94 -3.85
N GLU A 124 -17.68 40.16 -4.29
CA GLU A 124 -18.65 40.61 -5.29
C GLU A 124 -19.46 41.82 -4.77
N GLN A 125 -19.77 41.87 -3.46
CA GLN A 125 -20.51 42.98 -2.84
C GLN A 125 -19.69 44.27 -2.71
N GLU A 126 -18.43 44.17 -2.28
CA GLU A 126 -17.48 45.30 -2.21
C GLU A 126 -16.96 45.71 -3.60
N LYS A 127 -17.40 45.02 -4.67
CA LYS A 127 -17.05 45.25 -6.08
C LYS A 127 -15.55 45.22 -6.35
N THR A 128 -14.84 44.43 -5.55
CA THR A 128 -13.39 44.31 -5.62
C THR A 128 -12.96 43.07 -6.41
N MET A 129 -13.89 42.24 -6.87
CA MET A 129 -13.61 41.01 -7.62
C MET A 129 -13.58 41.25 -9.13
N THR A 130 -12.51 40.82 -9.77
CA THR A 130 -12.35 40.89 -11.22
C THR A 130 -12.98 39.68 -11.93
N ALA A 131 -13.19 39.79 -13.25
CA ALA A 131 -13.79 38.71 -14.04
C ALA A 131 -12.89 37.47 -14.14
N ASP A 132 -11.57 37.67 -14.23
CA ASP A 132 -10.60 36.57 -14.33
C ASP A 132 -10.54 35.77 -13.03
N GLU A 133 -10.55 36.45 -11.89
CA GLU A 133 -10.59 35.82 -10.56
C GLU A 133 -11.85 34.97 -10.37
N LYS A 134 -12.96 35.39 -10.97
CA LYS A 134 -14.21 34.63 -10.93
C LYS A 134 -14.13 33.36 -11.74
N GLN A 135 -13.54 33.42 -12.93
CA GLN A 135 -13.37 32.25 -13.78
C GLN A 135 -12.45 31.20 -13.15
N GLU A 136 -11.31 31.62 -12.60
CA GLU A 136 -10.37 30.72 -11.94
C GLU A 136 -10.99 30.04 -10.70
N LEU A 137 -11.78 30.81 -9.94
CA LEU A 137 -12.48 30.29 -8.79
C LEU A 137 -13.49 29.20 -9.18
N GLU A 138 -14.28 29.46 -10.22
CA GLU A 138 -15.23 28.47 -10.72
C GLU A 138 -14.52 27.20 -11.22
N ASP A 139 -13.42 27.33 -11.97
CA ASP A 139 -12.61 26.19 -12.42
C ASP A 139 -12.07 25.35 -11.27
N THR A 140 -11.62 26.02 -10.20
CA THR A 140 -11.07 25.36 -9.02
C THR A 140 -12.16 24.70 -8.18
N LEU A 141 -13.30 25.36 -7.96
CA LEU A 141 -14.44 24.75 -7.30
C LEU A 141 -14.99 23.58 -8.11
N ASN A 142 -14.90 23.64 -9.43
CA ASN A 142 -15.23 22.50 -10.28
C ASN A 142 -14.24 21.34 -10.07
N LYS A 143 -12.92 21.59 -10.00
CA LYS A 143 -11.90 20.58 -9.62
C LYS A 143 -12.06 20.04 -8.19
N ALA A 144 -12.53 20.85 -7.25
CA ALA A 144 -12.76 20.43 -5.87
C ALA A 144 -14.06 19.62 -5.73
N LYS A 145 -15.14 20.04 -6.40
CA LYS A 145 -16.35 19.20 -6.58
C LYS A 145 -15.96 17.87 -7.19
N SER A 146 -15.11 17.92 -8.21
CA SER A 146 -14.50 16.74 -8.80
C SER A 146 -13.83 15.91 -7.72
N LEU A 147 -12.89 16.44 -6.93
CA LEU A 147 -12.25 15.69 -5.84
C LEU A 147 -13.25 15.11 -4.83
N LEU A 148 -14.36 15.78 -4.49
CA LEU A 148 -15.38 15.29 -3.54
C LEU A 148 -16.22 14.16 -4.03
N GLN A 149 -16.53 14.28 -5.31
CA GLN A 149 -17.10 13.20 -6.05
C GLN A 149 -16.06 12.07 -6.21
N GLY A 150 -14.86 12.20 -5.62
CA GLY A 150 -13.80 11.20 -5.57
C GLY A 150 -12.85 11.28 -6.76
N GLN A 151 -12.82 12.39 -7.52
CA GLN A 151 -12.06 12.50 -8.77
C GLN A 151 -10.61 12.95 -8.54
N PHE A 152 -9.75 12.70 -9.53
CA PHE A 152 -8.34 13.09 -9.50
C PHE A 152 -8.16 14.49 -10.12
N VAL A 153 -7.15 15.25 -9.70
CA VAL A 153 -6.84 16.58 -10.25
C VAL A 153 -5.44 16.64 -10.87
N GLY A 154 -5.22 17.53 -11.84
CA GLY A 154 -3.91 17.68 -12.49
C GLY A 154 -3.53 16.52 -13.42
N HIS A 155 -2.23 16.34 -13.68
CA HIS A 155 -1.70 15.30 -14.58
C HIS A 155 -0.80 14.33 -13.81
N PRO A 156 -1.35 13.17 -13.36
CA PRO A 156 -0.64 12.27 -12.49
C PRO A 156 0.78 11.94 -12.91
N ARG A 157 1.74 12.11 -12.00
CA ARG A 157 3.16 12.10 -12.31
C ARG A 157 3.72 10.68 -12.41
N ARG A 158 3.24 10.04 -13.45
CA ARG A 158 4.16 9.42 -14.43
C ARG A 158 4.95 10.47 -15.21
N ARG A 159 4.77 11.76 -14.94
CA ARG A 159 5.05 12.84 -15.89
C ARG A 159 6.22 13.78 -15.63
N MET A 160 6.94 13.75 -14.51
CA MET A 160 8.37 14.12 -14.43
C MET A 160 8.98 13.38 -13.24
N ILE A 161 9.33 12.10 -13.44
CA ILE A 161 10.10 11.19 -12.54
C ILE A 161 10.10 11.56 -11.03
N GLU A 162 11.14 11.40 -10.24
CA GLU A 162 12.08 12.50 -10.03
C GLU A 162 11.65 13.85 -10.65
N LYS A 163 11.35 14.81 -9.82
CA LYS A 163 12.25 15.97 -9.84
C LYS A 163 12.60 16.12 -8.37
N THR A 164 13.58 15.45 -7.78
CA THR A 164 14.97 15.34 -8.24
C THR A 164 15.77 14.35 -7.34
N VAL A 165 15.17 13.70 -6.34
CA VAL A 165 15.88 12.99 -5.24
C VAL A 165 14.95 11.93 -4.65
#